data_AF-A0ABD1TV76-F1
#
_entry.id   AF-A0ABD1TV76-F1
#
_cell.length_a   1.000
_cell.length_b   1.000
_cell.length_c   1.000
_cell.angle_alpha   90.00
_cell.angle_beta   90.00
_cell.angle_gamma   90.00
#
_symmetry.space_group_name_H-M   'P 1'
#
loop_
_entity.id
_entity.type
_entity.pdbx_description
1 polymer ?
#
loop_
_entity_poly.entity_id
_entity_poly.type
_entity_poly.pdbx_seq_one_letter_code
_entity_poly.pdbx_strand_id
1 'polypeptide(L)'
;MASRCRCCSAIETFQHLFIDSPTADIVWRHFADIFHINLRPFERFQYRFQTWRFSGQFVSSGHIRTIIPLLILWFLWTARNDAKYRDIAMEPRRIIWRVYHTISLLHTGRLFRHIHWRGDMDIAPLFGVTITTPSPPPPTLVFWRTPPVGSYKINTDGCVKDGFASAFGLSSLFMAIAPFSRLSYEL
;
A
#
# COMPACT_ATOMS: atom_id res chain seq x y z
N MET A 1 -13.40 19.20 33.22
CA MET A 1 -12.94 17.94 33.86
C MET A 1 -12.64 16.94 32.75
N ALA A 2 -11.43 16.40 32.67
CA ALA A 2 -11.12 15.33 31.72
C ALA A 2 -11.82 14.04 32.17
N SER A 3 -12.54 13.36 31.28
CA SER A 3 -13.11 12.04 31.56
C SER A 3 -11.99 11.03 31.83
N ARG A 4 -12.27 9.98 32.61
CA ARG A 4 -11.38 8.83 32.72
C ARG A 4 -11.61 7.88 31.53
N CYS A 5 -10.55 7.26 30.99
CA CYS A 5 -10.67 6.25 29.96
C CYS A 5 -11.48 5.07 30.51
N ARG A 6 -12.49 4.62 29.76
CA ARG A 6 -13.25 3.41 30.11
C ARG A 6 -12.45 2.11 29.92
N CYS A 7 -11.29 2.20 29.27
CA CYS A 7 -10.36 1.10 29.05
C CYS A 7 -9.47 0.78 30.27
N CYS A 8 -8.93 1.82 30.93
CA CYS A 8 -7.89 1.66 31.96
C CYS A 8 -8.00 2.67 33.11
N SER A 9 -9.07 3.47 33.15
CA SER A 9 -9.31 4.51 34.16
C SER A 9 -8.31 5.67 34.22
N ALA A 10 -7.30 5.72 33.35
CA ALA A 10 -6.38 6.84 33.20
C ALA A 10 -7.08 8.11 32.69
N ILE A 11 -6.40 9.26 32.73
CA ILE A 11 -6.93 10.52 32.17
C ILE A 11 -7.12 10.35 30.65
N GLU A 12 -8.35 10.53 30.17
CA GLU A 12 -8.65 10.46 28.74
C GLU A 12 -8.16 11.74 28.06
N THR A 13 -7.17 11.59 27.19
CA THR A 13 -6.71 12.61 26.25
C THR A 13 -6.82 12.08 24.83
N PHE A 14 -6.74 12.96 23.83
CA PHE A 14 -6.71 12.54 22.42
C PHE A 14 -5.56 11.55 22.14
N GLN A 15 -4.36 11.88 22.61
CA GLN A 15 -3.18 11.03 22.49
C GLN A 15 -3.40 9.67 23.19
N HIS A 16 -3.90 9.67 24.43
CA HIS A 16 -4.14 8.43 25.15
C HIS A 16 -5.19 7.55 24.46
N LEU A 17 -6.31 8.14 24.04
CA LEU A 17 -7.40 7.42 23.39
C LEU A 17 -6.95 6.72 22.11
N PHE A 18 -6.17 7.41 21.27
CA PHE A 18 -5.84 6.92 19.94
C PHE A 18 -4.48 6.21 19.85
N ILE A 19 -3.57 6.39 20.81
CA ILE A 19 -2.20 5.88 20.73
C ILE A 19 -1.79 5.11 21.99
N ASP A 20 -1.86 5.76 23.16
CA ASP A 20 -1.18 5.23 24.36
C ASP A 20 -2.02 4.27 25.21
N SER A 21 -3.34 4.22 25.01
CA SER A 21 -4.19 3.32 25.78
C SER A 21 -3.85 1.85 25.48
N PRO A 22 -3.98 0.93 26.46
CA PRO A 22 -3.70 -0.48 26.25
C PRO A 22 -4.48 -1.07 25.06
N THR A 23 -5.74 -0.66 24.90
CA THR A 23 -6.58 -1.06 23.77
C THR A 23 -6.03 -0.56 22.44
N ALA A 24 -5.68 0.73 22.34
CA ALA A 24 -5.14 1.30 21.11
C ALA A 24 -3.80 0.65 20.73
N ASP A 25 -2.92 0.46 21.70
CA ASP A 25 -1.60 -0.13 21.52
C ASP A 25 -1.68 -1.56 20.95
N ILE A 26 -2.56 -2.41 21.49
CA ILE A 26 -2.82 -3.77 20.97
C ILE A 26 -3.30 -3.72 19.51
N VAL A 27 -4.27 -2.84 19.20
CA VAL A 27 -4.85 -2.73 17.85
C VAL A 27 -3.79 -2.24 16.85
N TRP A 28 -3.02 -1.22 17.21
CA TRP A 28 -1.97 -0.68 16.35
C TRP A 28 -0.88 -1.70 16.06
N ARG A 29 -0.38 -2.40 17.09
CA ARG A 29 0.66 -3.43 16.92
C ARG A 29 0.18 -4.57 16.03
N HIS A 30 -1.03 -5.08 16.27
CA HIS A 30 -1.62 -6.14 15.45
C HIS A 30 -1.53 -5.85 13.95
N PHE A 31 -1.93 -4.65 13.52
CA PHE A 31 -1.85 -4.29 12.11
C PHE A 31 -0.43 -3.92 11.68
N ALA A 32 0.34 -3.23 12.51
CA ALA A 32 1.72 -2.88 12.16
C ALA A 32 2.58 -4.13 11.90
N ASP A 33 2.38 -5.21 12.66
CA ASP A 33 3.08 -6.49 12.47
C ASP A 33 2.78 -7.08 11.08
N ILE A 34 1.52 -7.02 10.63
CA ILE A 34 1.09 -7.50 9.30
C ILE A 34 1.75 -6.69 8.18
N PHE A 35 1.90 -5.37 8.35
CA PHE A 35 2.48 -4.48 7.33
C PHE A 35 4.00 -4.31 7.47
N HIS A 36 4.62 -5.02 8.42
CA HIS A 36 6.03 -4.92 8.79
C HIS A 36 6.47 -3.48 9.13
N ILE A 37 5.61 -2.76 9.86
CA ILE A 37 5.84 -1.39 10.29
C ILE A 37 6.38 -1.38 11.72
N ASN A 38 7.57 -0.80 11.91
CA ASN A 38 8.11 -0.62 13.25
C ASN A 38 7.47 0.61 13.93
N LEU A 39 6.60 0.35 14.91
CA LEU A 39 5.98 1.39 15.73
C LEU A 39 6.90 1.80 16.87
N ARG A 40 7.08 3.11 17.06
CA ARG A 40 7.90 3.62 18.16
C ARG A 40 7.02 3.77 19.42
N PRO A 41 7.51 3.35 20.60
CA PRO A 41 6.82 3.63 21.83
C PRO A 41 6.78 5.14 22.08
N PHE A 42 5.73 5.62 22.75
CA PHE A 42 5.55 7.02 23.16
C PHE A 42 5.58 8.05 22.03
N GLU A 43 5.29 7.65 20.79
CA GLU A 43 5.25 8.59 19.66
C GLU A 43 3.96 9.42 19.67
N ARG A 44 4.06 10.68 19.25
CA ARG A 44 2.88 11.54 19.07
C ARG A 44 1.99 10.98 17.96
N PHE A 45 0.69 11.20 18.10
CA PHE A 45 -0.33 10.83 17.11
C PHE A 45 0.08 11.14 15.66
N GLN A 46 0.61 12.35 15.39
CA GLN A 46 1.02 12.72 14.03
C GLN A 46 2.11 11.82 13.45
N TYR A 47 3.06 11.37 14.28
CA TYR A 47 4.15 10.51 13.84
C TYR A 47 3.64 9.10 13.54
N ARG A 48 2.69 8.58 14.32
CA ARG A 48 1.99 7.32 14.01
C ARG A 48 1.41 7.37 12.60
N PHE A 49 0.71 8.44 12.25
CA PHE A 49 0.09 8.58 10.92
C PHE A 49 1.14 8.76 9.81
N GLN A 50 2.19 9.54 10.05
CA GLN A 50 3.30 9.72 9.09
C GLN A 50 4.05 8.41 8.83
N THR A 51 4.34 7.64 9.88
CA THR A 51 4.98 6.33 9.77
C THR A 51 4.20 5.42 8.83
N TRP A 52 2.88 5.37 8.96
CA TRP A 52 2.02 4.63 8.02
C TRP A 52 2.03 5.22 6.61
N ARG A 53 1.89 6.55 6.49
CA ARG A 53 1.91 7.28 5.20
C ARG A 53 3.17 7.00 4.39
N PHE A 54 4.32 6.83 5.04
CA PHE A 54 5.62 6.61 4.41
C PHE A 54 6.15 5.17 4.56
N SER A 55 5.28 4.22 4.96
CA SER A 55 5.69 2.83 5.24
C SER A 55 5.91 1.96 4.00
N GLY A 56 5.60 2.45 2.79
CA GLY A 56 5.69 1.66 1.57
C GLY A 56 5.91 2.51 0.32
N GLN A 57 6.29 1.86 -0.77
CA GLN A 57 6.60 2.51 -2.05
C GLN A 57 5.36 3.07 -2.77
N PHE A 58 4.17 2.52 -2.48
CA PHE A 58 2.93 2.82 -3.21
C PHE A 58 1.80 3.31 -2.28
N VAL A 59 2.03 4.38 -1.50
CA VAL A 59 1.02 4.91 -0.57
C VAL A 59 0.24 6.08 -1.19
N SER A 60 -0.90 5.78 -1.82
CA SER A 60 -1.82 6.76 -2.40
C SER A 60 -3.11 6.94 -1.58
N SER A 61 -3.95 7.90 -1.98
CA SER A 61 -5.31 8.01 -1.46
C SER A 61 -6.09 6.74 -1.85
N GLY A 62 -6.66 6.03 -0.87
CA GLY A 62 -7.35 4.76 -1.07
C GLY A 62 -6.50 3.50 -0.96
N HIS A 63 -5.17 3.62 -0.84
CA HIS A 63 -4.30 2.47 -0.61
C HIS A 63 -4.56 1.81 0.76
N ILE A 64 -4.39 0.51 0.89
CA ILE A 64 -4.64 -0.23 2.15
C ILE A 64 -3.84 0.35 3.33
N ARG A 65 -2.57 0.71 3.12
CA ARG A 65 -1.73 1.39 4.14
C ARG A 65 -2.25 2.77 4.55
N THR A 66 -3.11 3.40 3.74
CA THR A 66 -3.81 4.65 4.09
C THR A 66 -5.13 4.37 4.80
N ILE A 67 -5.86 3.33 4.38
CA ILE A 67 -7.19 2.99 4.90
C ILE A 67 -7.11 2.38 6.31
N ILE A 68 -6.13 1.52 6.60
CA ILE A 68 -5.99 0.87 7.90
C ILE A 68 -5.91 1.87 9.06
N PRO A 69 -5.02 2.88 9.05
CA PRO A 69 -4.98 3.92 10.08
C PRO A 69 -6.34 4.60 10.29
N LEU A 70 -7.05 4.95 9.21
CA LEU A 70 -8.34 5.61 9.29
C LEU A 70 -9.41 4.73 9.94
N LEU A 71 -9.44 3.44 9.60
CA LEU A 71 -10.35 2.48 10.22
C LEU A 71 -10.02 2.24 11.69
N ILE A 72 -8.74 2.15 12.06
CA ILE A 72 -8.31 2.03 13.47
C ILE A 72 -8.82 3.22 14.28
N LEU A 73 -8.60 4.44 13.80
CA LEU A 73 -9.09 5.66 14.46
C LEU A 73 -10.61 5.68 14.59
N TRP A 74 -11.31 5.35 13.51
CA TRP A 74 -12.77 5.30 13.50
C TRP A 74 -13.31 4.29 14.52
N PHE A 75 -12.76 3.08 14.57
CA PHE A 75 -13.27 2.04 15.46
C PHE A 75 -12.80 2.20 16.91
N LEU A 76 -11.65 2.82 17.18
CA LEU A 76 -11.27 3.25 18.53
C LEU A 76 -12.24 4.31 19.06
N TRP A 77 -12.54 5.32 18.24
CA TRP A 77 -13.53 6.35 18.57
C TRP A 77 -14.91 5.75 18.84
N THR A 78 -15.37 4.87 17.94
CA THR A 78 -16.66 4.18 18.08
C THR A 78 -16.70 3.33 19.34
N ALA A 79 -15.64 2.55 19.62
CA ALA A 79 -15.56 1.73 20.83
C ALA A 79 -15.58 2.57 22.11
N ARG A 80 -14.91 3.73 22.11
CA ARG A 80 -14.96 4.66 23.23
C ARG A 80 -16.37 5.22 23.45
N ASN A 81 -17.09 5.55 22.38
CA ASN A 81 -18.46 6.03 22.50
C ASN A 81 -19.41 4.94 22.98
N ASP A 82 -19.26 3.71 22.47
CA ASP A 82 -19.99 2.55 22.97
C ASP A 82 -19.75 2.35 24.49
N ALA A 83 -18.51 2.49 24.96
CA ALA A 83 -18.17 2.37 26.38
C ALA A 83 -18.70 3.53 27.24
N LYS A 84 -18.80 4.73 26.67
CA LYS A 84 -19.29 5.91 27.38
C LYS A 84 -20.81 5.93 27.50
N TYR A 85 -21.51 5.58 26.43
CA TYR A 85 -22.95 5.81 26.30
C TYR A 85 -23.80 4.53 26.34
N ARG A 86 -23.19 3.35 26.14
CA ARG A 86 -23.89 2.06 26.11
C ARG A 86 -23.31 1.03 27.08
N ASP A 87 -22.33 1.44 27.89
CA ASP A 87 -21.61 0.60 28.86
C ASP A 87 -20.98 -0.66 28.26
N ILE A 88 -20.63 -0.60 26.97
CA ILE A 88 -20.00 -1.71 26.26
C ILE A 88 -18.48 -1.56 26.35
N ALA A 89 -17.79 -2.53 26.96
CA ALA A 89 -16.33 -2.50 27.13
C ALA A 89 -15.55 -2.28 25.81
N MET A 90 -14.42 -1.57 25.91
CA MET A 90 -13.49 -1.32 24.79
C MET A 90 -12.58 -2.53 24.52
N GLU A 91 -13.15 -3.57 23.91
CA GLU A 91 -12.44 -4.82 23.61
C GLU A 91 -11.56 -4.70 22.34
N PRO A 92 -10.22 -4.89 22.42
CA PRO A 92 -9.31 -4.77 21.27
C PRO A 92 -9.65 -5.74 20.13
N ARG A 93 -10.00 -6.99 20.47
CA ARG A 93 -10.33 -8.03 19.47
C ARG A 93 -11.54 -7.63 18.62
N ARG A 94 -12.54 -6.99 19.22
CA ARG A 94 -13.72 -6.49 18.49
C ARG A 94 -13.36 -5.37 17.53
N ILE A 95 -12.44 -4.49 17.92
CA ILE A 95 -11.96 -3.40 17.06
C ILE A 95 -11.19 -3.98 15.85
N ILE A 96 -10.27 -4.91 16.10
CA ILE A 96 -9.52 -5.62 15.06
C ILE A 96 -10.47 -6.31 14.08
N TRP A 97 -11.46 -7.05 14.60
CA TRP A 97 -12.47 -7.70 13.77
C TRP A 97 -13.27 -6.70 12.92
N ARG A 98 -13.69 -5.56 13.49
CA ARG A 98 -14.41 -4.51 12.74
C ARG A 98 -13.56 -3.94 11.60
N VAL A 99 -12.24 -3.79 11.78
CA VAL A 99 -11.32 -3.37 10.71
C VAL A 99 -11.29 -4.42 9.59
N TYR A 100 -11.02 -5.69 9.92
CA TYR A 100 -11.03 -6.78 8.94
C TYR A 100 -12.34 -6.89 8.18
N HIS A 101 -13.45 -6.92 8.91
CA HIS A 101 -14.78 -7.04 8.34
C HIS A 101 -15.09 -5.89 7.39
N THR A 102 -14.72 -4.66 7.74
CA THR A 102 -14.92 -3.49 6.88
C THR A 102 -14.13 -3.60 5.58
N ILE A 103 -12.87 -4.04 5.63
CA ILE A 103 -12.04 -4.21 4.44
C ILE A 103 -12.63 -5.30 3.52
N SER A 104 -13.07 -6.41 4.10
CA SER A 104 -13.75 -7.48 3.37
C SER A 104 -15.03 -6.96 2.70
N LEU A 105 -15.87 -6.19 3.41
CA LEU A 105 -17.06 -5.56 2.83
C LEU A 105 -16.72 -4.58 1.70
N LEU A 106 -15.70 -3.75 1.85
CA LEU A 106 -15.24 -2.83 0.79
C LEU A 106 -14.79 -3.60 -0.46
N HIS A 107 -14.17 -4.76 -0.27
CA HIS A 107 -13.77 -5.62 -1.38
C HIS A 107 -14.97 -6.29 -2.05
N THR A 108 -15.87 -6.91 -1.29
CA THR A 108 -17.12 -7.52 -1.82
C THR A 108 -17.98 -6.48 -2.56
N GLY A 109 -18.01 -5.24 -2.05
CA GLY A 109 -18.67 -4.10 -2.68
C GLY A 109 -17.93 -3.52 -3.89
N ARG A 110 -16.82 -4.13 -4.35
CA ARG A 110 -15.98 -3.72 -5.49
C ARG A 110 -15.35 -2.31 -5.38
N LEU A 111 -15.31 -1.76 -4.17
CA LEU A 111 -14.63 -0.51 -3.82
C LEU A 111 -13.14 -0.74 -3.56
N PHE A 112 -12.77 -1.95 -3.14
CA PHE A 112 -11.37 -2.35 -2.93
C PHE A 112 -10.90 -3.32 -4.03
N ARG A 113 -10.00 -2.84 -4.90
CA ARG A 113 -9.49 -3.55 -6.09
C ARG A 113 -7.97 -3.75 -5.99
N HIS A 114 -7.39 -4.49 -6.93
CA HIS A 114 -5.95 -4.80 -6.96
C HIS A 114 -5.04 -3.58 -6.77
N ILE A 115 -5.40 -2.43 -7.35
CA ILE A 115 -4.61 -1.20 -7.27
C ILE A 115 -4.47 -0.65 -5.84
N HIS A 116 -5.43 -0.93 -4.95
CA HIS A 116 -5.39 -0.50 -3.55
C HIS A 116 -4.48 -1.38 -2.67
N TRP A 117 -3.98 -2.49 -3.22
CA TRP A 117 -3.06 -3.44 -2.58
C TRP A 117 -1.69 -3.45 -3.27
N ARG A 118 -1.39 -2.46 -4.10
CA ARG A 118 -0.15 -2.45 -4.88
C ARG A 118 1.07 -2.46 -3.94
N GLY A 119 1.88 -3.51 -4.01
CA GLY A 119 3.03 -3.70 -3.12
C GLY A 119 2.72 -4.42 -1.80
N ASP A 120 1.45 -4.78 -1.57
CA ASP A 120 0.96 -5.51 -0.39
C ASP A 120 -0.07 -6.60 -0.81
N MET A 121 0.06 -7.16 -2.02
CA MET A 121 -0.93 -8.13 -2.54
C MET A 121 -0.87 -9.47 -1.81
N ASP A 122 0.30 -9.83 -1.28
CA ASP A 122 0.59 -11.05 -0.53
C ASP A 122 -0.16 -11.12 0.81
N ILE A 123 -0.38 -9.98 1.45
CA ILE A 123 -1.13 -9.90 2.72
C ILE A 123 -2.65 -9.76 2.50
N ALA A 124 -3.13 -9.49 1.29
CA ALA A 124 -4.55 -9.32 0.99
C ALA A 124 -5.45 -10.49 1.46
N PRO A 125 -5.05 -11.77 1.32
CA PRO A 125 -5.84 -12.90 1.81
C PRO A 125 -6.11 -12.86 3.31
N LEU A 126 -5.21 -12.28 4.12
CA LEU A 126 -5.42 -12.10 5.57
C LEU A 126 -6.64 -11.22 5.88
N PHE A 127 -7.05 -10.38 4.93
CA PHE A 127 -8.22 -9.51 5.05
C PHE A 127 -9.47 -10.09 4.35
N GLY A 128 -9.44 -11.37 3.98
CA GLY A 128 -10.52 -12.01 3.23
C GLY A 128 -10.66 -11.45 1.81
N VAL A 129 -9.57 -10.92 1.25
CA VAL A 129 -9.54 -10.34 -0.10
C VAL A 129 -8.84 -11.30 -1.05
N THR A 130 -9.54 -11.71 -2.10
CA THR A 130 -8.97 -12.52 -3.18
C THR A 130 -8.72 -11.63 -4.39
N ILE A 131 -7.46 -11.35 -4.67
CA ILE A 131 -7.08 -10.53 -5.82
C ILE A 131 -6.74 -11.45 -6.99
N THR A 132 -7.62 -11.51 -7.98
CA THR A 132 -7.29 -12.11 -9.28
C THR A 132 -6.49 -11.09 -10.08
N THR A 133 -5.17 -11.26 -10.16
CA THR A 133 -4.37 -10.52 -11.13
C THR A 133 -4.66 -11.08 -12.52
N PRO A 134 -4.95 -10.23 -13.53
CA PRO A 134 -4.97 -10.68 -14.91
C PRO A 134 -3.64 -11.36 -15.23
N SER A 135 -3.67 -12.51 -15.92
CA SER A 135 -2.44 -13.08 -16.45
C SER A 135 -1.73 -12.00 -17.28
N PRO A 136 -0.41 -11.80 -17.10
CA PRO A 136 0.31 -10.95 -18.03
C PRO A 136 0.07 -11.48 -19.45
N PRO A 137 -0.03 -10.58 -20.45
CA PRO A 137 -0.09 -11.02 -21.83
C PRO A 137 1.15 -11.88 -22.13
N PRO A 138 1.03 -12.90 -22.97
CA PRO A 138 2.19 -13.71 -23.35
C PRO A 138 3.28 -12.79 -23.93
N PRO A 139 4.56 -13.08 -23.66
CA PRO A 139 5.64 -12.27 -24.20
C PRO A 139 5.55 -12.26 -25.72
N THR A 140 5.44 -11.07 -26.31
CA THR A 140 5.48 -10.91 -27.76
C THR A 140 6.93 -11.06 -28.21
N LEU A 141 7.23 -12.11 -28.97
CA LEU A 141 8.54 -12.26 -29.60
C LEU A 141 8.66 -11.22 -30.72
N VAL A 142 9.46 -10.18 -30.49
CA VAL A 142 9.74 -9.14 -31.48
C VAL A 142 11.06 -9.47 -32.18
N PHE A 143 11.01 -9.71 -33.48
CA PHE A 143 12.20 -9.92 -34.30
C PHE A 143 12.75 -8.60 -34.81
N TRP A 144 14.07 -8.42 -34.65
CA TRP A 144 14.81 -7.34 -35.27
C TRP A 144 14.99 -7.61 -36.77
N ARG A 145 14.14 -6.99 -37.58
CA ARG A 145 14.31 -6.94 -39.04
C ARG A 145 14.93 -5.62 -39.48
N THR A 146 15.86 -5.68 -40.42
CA THR A 146 16.44 -4.50 -41.07
C THR A 146 15.32 -3.68 -41.74
N PRO A 147 15.26 -2.35 -41.51
CA PRO A 147 14.26 -1.50 -42.16
C PRO A 147 14.49 -1.45 -43.69
N PRO A 148 13.41 -1.29 -44.49
CA PRO A 148 13.52 -1.03 -45.92
C PRO A 148 14.41 0.18 -46.24
N VAL A 149 15.02 0.18 -47.42
CA VAL A 149 15.80 1.31 -47.93
C VAL A 149 14.94 2.58 -47.92
N GLY A 150 15.49 3.67 -47.38
CA GLY A 150 14.78 4.95 -47.21
C GLY A 150 13.98 5.09 -45.91
N SER A 151 14.01 4.09 -45.02
CA SER A 151 13.37 4.16 -43.71
C SER A 151 14.34 3.92 -42.55
N TYR A 152 14.00 4.48 -41.39
CA TYR A 152 14.79 4.35 -40.15
C TYR A 152 13.97 3.62 -39.10
N LYS A 153 14.59 2.64 -38.42
CA LYS A 153 14.02 2.00 -37.23
C LYS A 153 14.65 2.64 -36.00
N ILE A 154 13.85 3.36 -35.22
CA ILE A 154 14.28 4.06 -34.02
C ILE A 154 13.78 3.28 -32.81
N ASN A 155 14.68 2.96 -31.88
CA ASN A 155 14.29 2.49 -30.55
C ASN A 155 14.00 3.69 -29.67
N THR A 156 12.84 3.66 -29.03
CA THR A 156 12.49 4.59 -27.97
C THR A 156 12.25 3.79 -26.71
N ASP A 157 13.16 3.91 -25.75
CA ASP A 157 12.90 3.52 -24.37
C ASP A 157 12.35 4.73 -23.59
N GLY A 158 11.59 4.44 -22.54
CA GLY A 158 10.98 5.45 -21.68
C GLY A 158 11.36 5.22 -20.23
N CYS A 159 11.58 6.30 -19.49
CA CYS A 159 11.76 6.28 -18.04
C CYS A 159 10.58 7.00 -17.39
N VAL A 160 10.08 6.47 -16.27
CA VAL A 160 9.04 7.11 -15.46
C VAL A 160 9.58 7.38 -14.06
N LYS A 161 9.42 8.62 -13.60
CA LYS A 161 9.66 8.99 -12.21
C LYS A 161 8.49 9.85 -11.73
N ASP A 162 7.93 9.48 -10.58
CA ASP A 162 6.89 10.24 -9.87
C ASP A 162 5.64 10.59 -10.71
N GLY A 163 5.24 9.69 -11.61
CA GLY A 163 4.02 9.86 -12.44
C GLY A 163 4.20 10.78 -13.65
N PHE A 164 5.39 11.35 -13.86
CA PHE A 164 5.75 12.02 -15.10
C PHE A 164 6.50 11.04 -16.01
N ALA A 165 5.90 10.72 -17.15
CA ALA A 165 6.55 9.97 -18.22
C ALA A 165 7.27 10.97 -19.13
N SER A 166 8.59 10.93 -19.18
CA SER A 166 9.37 11.65 -20.19
C SER A 166 9.79 10.66 -21.28
N ALA A 167 9.20 10.82 -22.47
CA ALA A 167 9.68 10.19 -23.69
C ALA A 167 10.52 11.21 -24.46
N PHE A 168 11.77 11.42 -24.05
CA PHE A 168 12.71 12.26 -24.79
C PHE A 168 13.91 11.42 -25.24
N GLY A 169 13.74 10.72 -26.36
CA GLY A 169 14.83 10.08 -27.11
C GLY A 169 15.35 11.00 -28.20
N LEU A 170 15.96 12.13 -27.85
CA LEU A 170 16.76 12.95 -28.77
C LEU A 170 17.98 13.51 -28.02
N SER A 171 18.97 12.65 -27.76
CA SER A 171 20.39 13.04 -27.65
C SER A 171 21.27 11.85 -27.28
N SER A 172 21.52 10.97 -28.25
CA SER A 172 22.84 10.39 -28.53
C SER A 172 22.69 9.44 -29.71
N LEU A 173 23.23 9.88 -30.85
CA LEU A 173 23.37 9.06 -32.04
C LEU A 173 24.37 7.94 -31.71
N PHE A 174 23.90 6.78 -31.24
CA PHE A 174 24.68 5.54 -31.40
C PHE A 174 24.33 4.94 -32.75
N MET A 175 25.02 5.43 -33.78
CA MET A 175 25.07 4.76 -35.09
C MET A 175 25.94 3.51 -34.91
N ALA A 176 25.34 2.40 -34.52
CA ALA A 176 26.02 1.10 -34.59
C ALA A 176 26.08 0.69 -36.08
N ILE A 177 27.13 1.14 -36.77
CA ILE A 177 27.57 0.51 -38.02
C ILE A 177 28.20 -0.82 -37.58
N ALA A 178 27.48 -1.93 -37.75
CA ALA A 178 28.10 -3.25 -37.66
C ALA A 178 28.92 -3.46 -38.93
N PRO A 179 30.26 -3.56 -38.88
CA PRO A 179 31.02 -4.02 -40.02
C PRO A 179 30.74 -5.50 -40.22
N PHE A 180 30.25 -5.82 -41.42
CA PHE A 180 30.15 -7.19 -41.91
C PHE A 180 31.56 -7.81 -41.87
N SER A 181 31.81 -8.72 -40.93
CA SER A 181 32.91 -9.68 -41.04
C SER A 181 32.29 -11.06 -41.19
N ARG A 182 32.47 -11.62 -42.39
CA ARG A 182 32.24 -13.04 -42.66
C ARG A 182 33.13 -13.84 -41.71
N LEU A 183 32.52 -14.72 -40.91
CA LEU A 183 33.19 -15.91 -40.42
C LEU A 183 32.38 -17.10 -40.93
N SER A 184 32.97 -17.69 -41.96
CA SER A 184 32.73 -19.03 -42.48
C SER A 184 32.88 -20.06 -41.36
N TYR A 185 31.87 -20.91 -41.20
CA TYR A 185 32.03 -22.21 -40.55
C TYR A 185 32.09 -23.23 -41.68
N GLU A 186 33.30 -23.77 -41.94
CA GLU A 186 33.45 -25.05 -42.62
C GLU A 186 33.33 -26.16 -41.58
N LEU A 187 32.49 -27.15 -41.94
CA LEU A 187 32.32 -28.53 -41.47
C LEU A 187 32.19 -28.79 -39.96
#